data_AF-A0A1D1UZZ4-F1
#
_entry.id   AF-A0A1D1UZZ4-F1
#
_cell.length_a   1.000
_cell.length_b   1.000
_cell.length_c   1.000
_cell.angle_alpha   90.00
_cell.angle_beta   90.00
_cell.angle_gamma   90.00
#
_symmetry.space_group_name_H-M   'P 1'
#
loop_
_entity.id
_entity.type
_entity.pdbx_description
1 polymer ?
#
loop_
_entity_poly.entity_id
_entity_poly.type
_entity_poly.pdbx_seq_one_letter_code
_entity_poly.pdbx_strand_id
1 'polypeptide(L)'
;MHLDADIDESSKEEKPEIVMEYNRTKAGVDTLDQLTGNYSCRRKTSRWPMALFYDILDISALDAYIIWCEINPGWNSTLPTKRRMFLQDVSKKMMQRQLLRRSTTPINPHCQCGPPH
;
A
#
# COMPACT_ATOMS: atom_id res chain seq x y z
N MET A 1 -35.99 7.01 12.48
CA MET A 1 -35.31 7.64 13.62
C MET A 1 -35.01 6.52 14.61
N HIS A 2 -33.74 6.12 14.76
CA HIS A 2 -33.32 5.17 15.79
C HIS A 2 -33.26 5.94 17.11
N LEU A 3 -34.30 5.80 17.93
CA LEU A 3 -34.44 6.47 19.24
C LEU A 3 -34.32 5.48 20.41
N ASP A 4 -33.99 4.23 20.12
CA ASP A 4 -33.94 3.19 21.13
C ASP A 4 -32.48 2.98 21.54
N ALA A 5 -32.18 3.41 22.76
CA ALA A 5 -30.95 3.12 23.47
C ALA A 5 -30.98 1.68 23.99
N ASP A 6 -31.28 0.72 23.11
CA ASP A 6 -31.27 -0.69 23.48
C ASP A 6 -29.81 -1.09 23.74
N ILE A 7 -29.55 -1.45 24.98
CA ILE A 7 -28.23 -1.85 25.44
C ILE A 7 -28.09 -3.32 25.08
N ASP A 8 -27.06 -3.67 24.31
CA ASP A 8 -26.77 -5.07 24.02
C ASP A 8 -26.33 -5.77 25.32
N GLU A 9 -27.28 -6.42 26.00
CA GLU A 9 -27.09 -7.24 27.21
C GLU A 9 -26.11 -8.40 26.99
N SER A 10 -25.76 -8.73 25.73
CA SER A 10 -24.76 -9.74 25.41
C SER A 10 -23.32 -9.20 25.39
N SER A 11 -23.14 -7.88 25.33
CA SER A 11 -21.83 -7.23 25.34
C SER A 11 -21.39 -6.90 26.77
N LYS A 12 -20.16 -7.29 27.15
CA LYS A 12 -19.57 -6.98 28.47
C LYS A 12 -19.44 -5.48 28.79
N GLU A 13 -19.67 -4.60 27.81
CA GLU A 13 -19.36 -3.17 27.91
C GLU A 13 -20.60 -2.28 28.05
N GLU A 14 -21.83 -2.83 28.04
CA GLU A 14 -23.11 -2.08 28.16
C GLU A 14 -23.19 -0.85 27.24
N LYS A 15 -22.61 -0.95 26.03
CA LYS A 15 -22.61 0.15 25.06
C LYS A 15 -23.84 0.07 24.17
N PRO A 16 -24.46 1.21 23.81
CA PRO A 16 -25.54 1.24 22.84
C PRO A 16 -25.11 0.63 21.49
N GLU A 17 -26.01 -0.06 20.81
CA GLU A 17 -25.76 -0.70 19.51
C GLU A 17 -25.10 0.26 18.49
N ILE A 18 -25.55 1.52 18.46
CA ILE A 18 -24.98 2.57 17.60
C ILE A 18 -23.49 2.83 17.84
N VAL A 19 -23.03 2.73 19.10
CA VAL A 19 -21.61 2.89 19.47
C VAL A 19 -20.81 1.68 19.01
N MET A 20 -21.38 0.48 19.10
CA MET A 20 -20.75 -0.76 18.65
C MET A 20 -20.57 -0.77 17.13
N GLU A 21 -21.62 -0.43 16.37
CA GLU A 21 -21.56 -0.38 14.91
C GLU A 21 -20.64 0.74 14.40
N TYR A 22 -20.65 1.90 15.06
CA TYR A 22 -19.68 2.97 14.77
C TYR A 22 -18.24 2.49 15.01
N ASN A 23 -17.96 1.86 16.16
CA ASN A 23 -16.61 1.38 16.47
C ASN A 23 -16.15 0.26 15.53
N ARG A 24 -17.07 -0.56 15.03
CA ARG A 24 -16.81 -1.62 14.05
C ARG A 24 -16.38 -1.05 12.69
N THR A 25 -16.95 0.07 12.27
CA THR A 25 -16.79 0.61 10.90
C THR A 25 -15.81 1.77 10.81
N LYS A 26 -15.61 2.54 11.88
CA LYS A 26 -14.76 3.76 11.89
C LYS A 26 -13.29 3.50 11.58
N ALA A 27 -12.80 2.28 11.79
CA ALA A 27 -11.38 1.95 11.70
C ALA A 27 -10.85 1.86 10.25
N GLY A 28 -11.70 1.98 9.23
CA GLY A 28 -11.30 1.80 7.83
C GLY A 28 -10.19 2.75 7.37
N VAL A 29 -10.34 4.04 7.68
CA VAL A 29 -9.35 5.09 7.30
C VAL A 29 -8.04 4.91 8.09
N ASP A 30 -8.12 4.70 9.40
CA ASP A 30 -6.94 4.48 10.24
C ASP A 30 -6.15 3.23 9.80
N THR A 31 -6.88 2.18 9.39
CA THR A 31 -6.27 0.95 8.86
C THR A 31 -5.57 1.21 7.53
N LEU A 32 -6.18 1.99 6.64
CA LEU A 32 -5.56 2.39 5.37
C LEU A 32 -4.28 3.20 5.62
N ASP A 33 -4.32 4.18 6.52
CA ASP A 33 -3.18 5.01 6.89
C ASP A 33 -2.03 4.17 7.47
N GLN A 34 -2.35 3.23 8.36
CA GLN A 34 -1.36 2.30 8.92
C GLN A 34 -0.74 1.41 7.82
N LEU A 35 -1.57 0.86 6.94
CA LEU A 35 -1.12 -0.05 5.89
C LEU A 35 -0.26 0.69 4.84
N THR A 36 -0.67 1.86 4.40
CA THR A 36 0.12 2.67 3.44
C THR A 36 1.40 3.18 4.07
N GLY A 37 1.38 3.58 5.34
CA GLY A 37 2.57 4.00 6.10
C GLY A 37 3.65 2.92 6.22
N ASN A 38 3.27 1.65 6.40
CA ASN A 38 4.22 0.53 6.53
C ASN A 38 5.04 0.25 5.25
N TYR A 39 4.53 0.62 4.08
CA TYR A 39 5.18 0.41 2.79
C TYR A 39 5.01 1.65 1.89
N SER A 40 5.53 2.78 2.35
CA SER A 40 5.38 4.05 1.66
C SER A 40 6.53 4.36 0.69
N CYS A 41 6.19 4.93 -0.46
CA CYS A 41 7.12 5.50 -1.44
C CYS A 41 7.41 6.99 -1.18
N ARG A 42 6.84 7.58 -0.13
CA ARG A 42 7.03 9.00 0.21
C ARG A 42 8.51 9.34 0.35
N ARG A 43 8.88 10.49 -0.22
CA ARG A 43 10.20 11.12 -0.03
C ARG A 43 10.02 12.57 0.35
N LYS A 44 10.98 13.09 1.12
CA LYS A 44 11.03 14.52 1.44
C LYS A 44 11.02 15.33 0.14
N THR A 45 10.02 16.18 -0.01
CA THR A 45 9.82 17.03 -1.19
C THR A 45 9.23 18.37 -0.77
N SER A 46 9.64 19.45 -1.43
CA SER A 46 9.00 20.78 -1.30
C SER A 46 7.92 21.03 -2.35
N ARG A 47 7.67 20.06 -3.25
CA ARG A 47 6.72 20.17 -4.34
C ARG A 47 5.44 19.40 -3.97
N TRP A 48 4.37 20.12 -3.64
CA TRP A 48 3.09 19.53 -3.23
C TRP A 48 2.52 18.50 -4.23
N PRO A 49 2.64 18.65 -5.57
CA PRO A 49 2.09 17.64 -6.48
C PRO A 49 2.84 16.31 -6.37
N MET A 50 4.13 16.37 -6.02
CA MET A 50 4.93 15.16 -5.83
C MET A 50 4.54 14.43 -4.54
N ALA A 51 4.17 15.17 -3.48
CA ALA A 51 3.64 14.57 -2.26
C ALA A 51 2.33 13.82 -2.56
N LEU A 52 1.40 14.47 -3.25
CA LEU A 52 0.15 13.84 -3.69
C LEU A 52 0.40 12.61 -4.57
N PHE A 53 1.37 12.68 -5.49
CA PHE A 53 1.72 11.55 -6.34
C PHE A 53 2.21 10.34 -5.54
N TYR A 54 3.02 10.54 -4.49
CA TYR A 54 3.43 9.44 -3.61
C TYR A 54 2.24 8.80 -2.91
N ASP A 55 1.28 9.60 -2.43
CA ASP A 55 0.09 9.10 -1.76
C ASP A 55 -0.78 8.26 -2.70
N ILE A 56 -0.98 8.74 -3.93
CA ILE A 56 -1.70 7.98 -4.97
C ILE A 56 -0.99 6.65 -5.26
N LEU A 57 0.34 6.64 -5.35
CA LEU A 57 1.10 5.41 -5.59
C LEU A 57 0.93 4.39 -4.46
N ASP A 58 1.02 4.84 -3.20
CA ASP A 58 0.94 3.96 -2.04
C ASP A 58 -0.46 3.34 -1.89
N ILE A 59 -1.51 4.15 -2.10
CA ILE A 59 -2.91 3.68 -2.10
C ILE A 59 -3.14 2.70 -3.25
N SER A 60 -2.76 3.07 -4.49
CA SER A 60 -2.95 2.22 -5.66
C SER A 60 -2.24 0.86 -5.53
N ALA A 61 -1.05 0.85 -4.92
CA ALA A 61 -0.30 -0.38 -4.70
C ALA A 61 -0.95 -1.30 -3.67
N LEU A 62 -1.59 -0.72 -2.63
CA LEU A 62 -2.38 -1.48 -1.67
C LEU A 62 -3.67 -2.03 -2.30
N ASP A 63 -4.39 -1.22 -3.07
CA ASP A 63 -5.62 -1.65 -3.75
C ASP A 63 -5.34 -2.80 -4.72
N ALA A 64 -4.28 -2.67 -5.53
CA ALA A 64 -3.85 -3.73 -6.44
C ALA A 64 -3.48 -5.03 -5.70
N TYR A 65 -2.86 -4.90 -4.51
CA TYR A 65 -2.53 -6.05 -3.67
C TYR A 65 -3.80 -6.73 -3.12
N ILE A 66 -4.79 -5.96 -2.65
CA ILE A 66 -6.07 -6.49 -2.16
C ILE A 66 -6.77 -7.25 -3.30
N ILE A 67 -6.91 -6.62 -4.47
CA ILE A 67 -7.52 -7.25 -5.66
C ILE A 67 -6.79 -8.54 -6.03
N TRP A 68 -5.45 -8.54 -6.00
CA TRP A 68 -4.66 -9.73 -6.29
C TRP A 68 -4.94 -10.87 -5.31
N CYS A 69 -5.05 -10.58 -4.01
CA CYS A 69 -5.37 -11.55 -2.98
C CYS A 69 -6.79 -12.10 -3.11
N GLU A 70 -7.77 -11.27 -3.48
CA GLU A 70 -9.15 -11.72 -3.74
C GLU A 70 -9.22 -12.67 -4.94
N ILE A 71 -8.47 -12.38 -6.00
CA ILE A 71 -8.41 -13.25 -7.19
C ILE A 71 -7.60 -14.53 -6.90
N ASN A 72 -6.59 -14.46 -6.02
CA ASN A 72 -5.65 -15.55 -5.76
C ASN A 72 -5.53 -15.88 -4.25
N PRO A 73 -6.57 -16.45 -3.62
CA PRO A 73 -6.61 -16.64 -2.16
C PRO A 73 -5.52 -17.59 -1.62
N GLY A 74 -5.05 -18.53 -2.45
CA GLY A 74 -3.97 -19.45 -2.09
C GLY A 74 -2.55 -18.90 -2.27
N TRP A 75 -2.38 -17.73 -2.90
CA TRP A 75 -1.05 -17.19 -3.21
C TRP A 75 -0.36 -16.69 -1.96
N ASN A 76 0.72 -17.37 -1.55
CA ASN A 76 1.54 -17.02 -0.38
C ASN A 76 0.71 -16.80 0.90
N SER A 77 -0.42 -17.50 1.05
CA SER A 77 -1.43 -17.24 2.09
C SER A 77 -0.89 -17.37 3.51
N THR A 78 0.12 -18.21 3.71
CA THR A 78 0.78 -18.46 5.01
C THR A 78 1.97 -17.55 5.28
N LEU A 79 2.43 -16.76 4.31
CA LEU A 79 3.64 -15.95 4.46
C LEU A 79 3.31 -14.56 5.01
N PRO A 80 3.92 -14.14 6.13
CA PRO A 80 3.71 -12.80 6.69
C PRO A 80 4.27 -11.69 5.77
N THR A 81 5.18 -12.04 4.85
CA THR A 81 5.85 -11.12 3.92
C THR A 81 5.17 -11.02 2.54
N LYS A 82 4.01 -11.65 2.34
CA LYS A 82 3.33 -11.72 1.03
C LYS A 82 3.13 -10.36 0.35
N ARG A 83 2.79 -9.32 1.12
CA ARG A 83 2.65 -7.95 0.58
C ARG A 83 3.98 -7.40 0.07
N ARG A 84 5.08 -7.60 0.80
CA ARG A 84 6.41 -7.19 0.35
C ARG A 84 6.80 -7.90 -0.95
N MET A 85 6.53 -9.20 -1.04
CA MET A 85 6.80 -9.99 -2.24
C MET A 85 5.99 -9.47 -3.43
N PHE A 86 4.70 -9.18 -3.23
CA PHE A 86 3.84 -8.60 -4.26
C PHE A 86 4.43 -7.28 -4.79
N LEU A 87 4.78 -6.35 -3.91
CA LEU A 87 5.37 -5.06 -4.29
C LEU A 87 6.71 -5.21 -5.02
N GLN A 88 7.56 -6.17 -4.60
CA GLN A 88 8.81 -6.49 -5.29
C GLN A 88 8.59 -7.05 -6.70
N ASP A 89 7.60 -7.91 -6.88
CA ASP A 89 7.29 -8.49 -8.18
C ASP A 89 6.67 -7.46 -9.12
N VAL A 90 5.75 -6.63 -8.63
CA VAL A 90 5.14 -5.53 -9.40
C VAL A 90 6.22 -4.55 -9.85
N SER A 91 7.08 -4.09 -8.93
CA SER A 91 8.14 -3.14 -9.26
C SER A 91 9.11 -3.70 -10.31
N LYS A 92 9.56 -4.95 -10.17
CA LYS A 92 10.42 -5.62 -11.17
C LYS A 92 9.75 -5.67 -12.55
N LYS A 93 8.48 -6.08 -12.61
CA LYS A 93 7.71 -6.16 -13.87
C LYS A 93 7.55 -4.78 -14.53
N MET A 94 7.28 -3.73 -13.75
CA MET A 94 7.17 -2.36 -14.27
C MET A 94 8.50 -1.85 -14.83
N MET A 95 9.63 -2.18 -14.18
CA MET A 95 10.96 -1.75 -14.61
C MET A 95 11.50 -2.56 -15.80
N GLN A 96 11.05 -3.80 -15.99
CA GLN A 96 11.61 -4.76 -16.93
C GLN A 96 11.84 -4.18 -18.33
N ARG A 97 10.83 -3.51 -18.92
CA ARG A 97 10.94 -2.91 -20.26
C ARG A 97 12.03 -1.85 -20.32
N GLN A 98 12.16 -1.01 -19.30
CA GLN A 98 13.17 0.04 -19.26
C GLN A 98 14.57 -0.51 -18.99
N LEU A 99 14.68 -1.55 -18.17
CA LEU A 99 15.94 -2.26 -17.94
C LEU A 99 16.46 -2.91 -19.22
N LEU A 100 15.59 -3.60 -19.97
CA LEU A 100 15.91 -4.18 -21.29
C LEU A 100 16.38 -3.13 -22.28
N ARG A 101 15.70 -1.97 -22.34
CA ARG A 101 16.13 -0.86 -23.20
C ARG A 101 17.51 -0.37 -22.83
N ARG A 102 17.77 -0.16 -21.53
CA ARG A 102 19.06 0.33 -21.04
C ARG A 102 20.20 -0.67 -21.28
N SER A 103 19.94 -1.97 -21.21
CA SER A 103 20.98 -2.98 -21.49
C SER A 103 21.40 -3.01 -22.96
N THR A 104 20.51 -2.60 -23.87
CA THR A 104 20.81 -2.54 -25.31
C THR A 104 21.32 -1.18 -25.79
N THR A 105 21.22 -0.14 -24.96
CA THR A 105 21.74 1.19 -25.30
C THR A 105 23.27 1.15 -25.26
N PRO A 106 23.96 1.42 -26.38
CA PRO A 106 25.42 1.49 -26.36
C PRO A 106 25.88 2.60 -25.40
N ILE A 107 26.85 2.27 -24.56
CA ILE A 107 27.48 3.25 -23.66
C ILE A 107 28.10 4.32 -24.55
N ASN A 108 27.72 5.58 -24.32
CA ASN A 108 28.32 6.69 -25.04
C ASN A 108 29.84 6.71 -24.74
N PRO A 109 30.71 6.52 -25.73
CA PRO A 109 32.16 6.43 -25.52
C PRO A 109 32.77 7.70 -24.92
N HIS A 110 32.06 8.83 -24.92
CA HIS A 110 32.49 10.09 -24.29
C HIS A 110 32.22 10.20 -22.79
N CYS A 111 31.48 9.27 -22.18
CA CYS A 111 31.30 9.20 -20.72
C CYS A 111 32.27 8.19 -20.10
N GLN A 112 33.56 8.50 -20.14
CA GLN A 112 34.52 7.85 -19.24
C GLN A 112 34.38 8.50 -17.86
N CYS A 113 33.51 7.94 -17.01
CA CYS A 113 33.66 8.14 -15.57
C CYS A 113 34.98 7.46 -15.18
N GLY A 114 36.05 8.27 -15.04
CA GLY A 114 37.34 7.80 -14.56
C GLY A 114 37.21 7.19 -13.16
N PRO A 115 38.09 6.23 -12.80
CA PRO A 115 38.08 5.62 -11.48
C PRO A 115 38.36 6.69 -10.41
N PRO A 116 37.75 6.59 -9.21
CA PRO A 116 38.11 7.46 -8.10
C PRO A 116 39.56 7.20 -7.68
N HIS A 117 40.34 8.27 -7.56
CA HIS A 117 41.69 8.27 -7.00
C HIS A 117 41.68 7.91 -5.51
#